data_AF-A0A9D6M793-F1
#
_entry.id   AF-A0A9D6M793-F1
#
_cell.length_a   1.000
_cell.length_b   1.000
_cell.length_c   1.000
_cell.angle_alpha   90.00
_cell.angle_beta   90.00
_cell.angle_gamma   90.00
#
_symmetry.space_group_name_H-M   'P 1'
#
loop_
_entity.id
_entity.type
_entity.pdbx_description
1 polymer ?
#
loop_
_entity_poly.entity_id
_entity_poly.type
_entity_poly.pdbx_seq_one_letter_code
_entity_poly.pdbx_strand_id
1 'polypeptide(L)'
;FCAIKSMEYYAGERFSSLTSGFKNRGIPFDPVSFFSSYGLFKKERPDLIHVHKANLLSFSIIQSAMLLKIPVIQSIYDYWYFCPGSALVTIDGKLCDKFHGIRCIRCNVFRDFNFLSKVLLLFRWKWLFDYYYRNIDAFVVLSKSSANILAKYGIDEKKINVSPQAFP
;
A
#
# COMPACT_ATOMS: atom_id res chain seq x y z
N PHE A 1 21.62 4.16 -13.63
CA PHE A 1 20.28 3.70 -13.20
C PHE A 1 19.61 4.79 -12.37
N CYS A 2 18.44 5.30 -12.78
CA CYS A 2 17.68 6.25 -11.97
C CYS A 2 16.74 5.46 -11.06
N ALA A 3 17.01 5.46 -9.76
CA ALA A 3 16.21 4.73 -8.77
C ALA A 3 15.44 5.71 -7.89
N ILE A 4 14.16 5.42 -7.63
CA ILE A 4 13.37 6.16 -6.63
C ILE A 4 13.92 5.79 -5.26
N LYS A 5 14.33 6.79 -4.49
CA LYS A 5 14.87 6.61 -3.14
C LYS A 5 13.74 6.72 -2.11
N SER A 6 13.80 5.93 -1.06
CA SER A 6 12.92 6.06 0.12
C SER A 6 13.73 6.60 1.31
N MET A 7 13.07 6.90 2.43
CA MET A 7 13.77 7.27 3.66
C MET A 7 14.78 6.21 4.10
N GLU A 8 14.49 4.93 3.91
CA GLU A 8 15.41 3.82 4.25
C GLU A 8 16.68 3.80 3.42
N TYR A 9 16.69 4.42 2.23
CA TYR A 9 17.92 4.55 1.45
C TYR A 9 18.95 5.45 2.17
N TYR A 10 18.48 6.43 2.93
CA TYR A 10 19.32 7.38 3.67
C TYR A 10 19.41 7.07 5.16
N ALA A 11 18.37 6.48 5.73
CA ALA A 11 18.36 6.05 7.11
C ALA A 11 19.24 4.79 7.24
N GLY A 12 20.34 4.90 7.98
CA GLY A 12 21.14 3.72 8.34
C GLY A 12 20.30 2.64 9.03
N GLU A 13 20.84 1.42 9.16
CA GLU A 13 20.11 0.24 9.67
C GLU A 13 19.27 0.52 10.92
N ARG A 14 19.80 1.34 11.82
CA ARG A 14 19.18 1.73 13.11
C ARG A 14 17.84 2.45 12.98
N PHE A 15 17.62 3.24 11.93
CA PHE A 15 16.38 4.01 11.72
C PHE A 15 15.46 3.39 10.67
N SER A 16 15.97 2.48 9.84
CA SER A 16 15.20 1.80 8.78
C SER A 16 13.96 1.07 9.30
N SER A 17 14.04 0.44 10.48
CA SER A 17 12.92 -0.28 11.10
C SER A 17 11.83 0.66 11.61
N LEU A 18 12.22 1.86 12.07
CA LEU A 18 11.32 2.89 12.58
C LEU A 18 10.57 3.57 11.44
N THR A 19 11.28 4.01 10.40
CA THR A 19 10.67 4.66 9.21
C THR A 19 9.74 3.69 8.49
N SER A 20 10.17 2.44 8.35
CA SER A 20 9.36 1.37 7.77
C SER A 20 8.13 1.07 8.63
N GLY A 21 8.26 1.08 9.95
CA GLY A 21 7.13 0.89 10.85
C GLY A 21 6.09 2.00 10.75
N PHE A 22 6.53 3.25 10.73
CA PHE A 22 5.66 4.41 10.60
C PHE A 22 4.82 4.36 9.32
N LYS A 23 5.47 4.14 8.16
CA LYS A 23 4.77 4.13 6.88
C LYS A 23 3.90 2.90 6.68
N ASN A 24 4.32 1.73 7.16
CA ASN A 24 3.56 0.50 6.96
C ASN A 24 2.36 0.40 7.90
N ARG A 25 2.43 0.97 9.12
CA ARG A 25 1.42 0.78 10.17
C ARG A 25 0.60 2.02 10.48
N GLY A 26 1.14 3.21 10.23
CA GLY A 26 0.43 4.47 10.40
C GLY A 26 0.05 5.08 9.07
N ILE A 27 0.76 6.15 8.71
CA ILE A 27 0.49 6.96 7.52
C ILE A 27 1.40 6.47 6.40
N PRO A 28 0.87 5.88 5.31
CA PRO A 28 1.65 5.36 4.20
C PRO A 28 2.17 6.50 3.31
N PHE A 29 3.03 7.35 3.87
CA PHE A 29 3.68 8.45 3.17
C PHE A 29 5.17 8.54 3.54
N ASP A 30 5.98 8.69 2.51
CA ASP A 30 7.44 8.88 2.57
C ASP A 30 7.81 10.13 1.74
N PRO A 31 8.28 11.22 2.38
CA PRO A 31 8.60 12.46 1.66
C PRO A 31 9.77 12.30 0.69
N VAL A 32 10.77 11.46 1.00
CA VAL A 32 11.92 11.21 0.12
C VAL A 32 11.45 10.50 -1.14
N SER A 33 10.60 9.48 -0.98
CA SER A 33 9.98 8.77 -2.10
C SER A 33 9.12 9.70 -2.95
N PHE A 34 8.38 10.61 -2.32
CA PHE A 34 7.57 11.60 -3.03
C PHE A 34 8.41 12.51 -3.91
N PHE A 35 9.42 13.19 -3.37
CA PHE A 35 10.25 14.12 -4.15
C PHE A 35 11.09 13.38 -5.21
N SER A 36 11.62 12.21 -4.86
CA SER A 36 12.42 11.40 -5.79
C SER A 36 11.58 10.92 -6.97
N SER A 37 10.36 10.42 -6.73
CA SER A 37 9.46 9.97 -7.80
C SER A 37 8.91 11.14 -8.62
N TYR A 38 8.54 12.24 -7.97
CA TYR A 38 8.06 13.44 -8.67
C TYR A 38 9.09 14.02 -9.64
N GLY A 39 10.35 14.13 -9.22
CA GLY A 39 11.44 14.58 -10.09
C GLY A 39 11.68 13.63 -11.27
N LEU A 40 11.65 12.32 -11.01
CA LEU A 40 11.79 11.30 -12.04
C LEU A 40 10.65 11.37 -13.07
N PHE A 41 9.40 11.44 -12.61
CA PHE A 41 8.22 11.49 -13.48
C PHE A 41 8.17 12.77 -14.32
N LYS A 42 8.62 13.92 -13.78
CA LYS A 42 8.75 15.14 -14.58
C LYS A 42 9.78 15.02 -15.70
N LYS A 43 10.87 14.29 -15.45
CA LYS A 43 11.96 14.12 -16.40
C LYS A 43 11.60 13.11 -17.48
N GLU A 44 11.16 11.92 -17.08
CA GLU A 44 10.91 10.79 -17.99
C GLU A 44 9.53 10.87 -18.64
N ARG A 45 8.57 11.59 -18.02
CA ARG A 45 7.20 11.79 -18.51
C ARG A 45 6.51 10.49 -18.95
N PRO A 46 6.41 9.50 -18.04
CA PRO A 46 5.79 8.23 -18.40
C PRO A 46 4.31 8.42 -18.71
N ASP A 47 3.81 7.70 -19.71
CA ASP A 47 2.38 7.66 -20.04
C ASP A 47 1.55 6.89 -19.00
N LEU A 48 2.20 5.99 -18.25
CA LEU A 48 1.56 5.11 -17.27
C LEU A 48 2.56 4.68 -16.19
N ILE A 49 2.08 4.54 -14.95
CA ILE A 49 2.85 3.96 -13.86
C ILE A 49 2.19 2.66 -13.40
N HIS A 50 2.95 1.57 -13.43
CA HIS A 50 2.51 0.28 -12.90
C HIS A 50 3.28 -0.06 -11.62
N VAL A 51 2.56 -0.10 -10.49
CA VAL A 51 3.13 -0.35 -9.16
C VAL A 51 2.99 -1.84 -8.81
N HIS A 52 4.11 -2.46 -8.43
CA HIS A 52 4.18 -3.82 -7.90
C HIS A 52 4.66 -3.77 -6.45
N LYS A 53 3.71 -3.79 -5.50
CA LYS A 53 3.92 -3.53 -4.06
C LYS A 53 4.37 -2.09 -3.75
N ALA A 54 3.68 -1.47 -2.82
CA ALA A 54 3.95 -0.09 -2.40
C ALA A 54 4.46 -0.02 -0.95
N ASN A 55 4.73 -1.13 -0.27
CA ASN A 55 5.01 -1.13 1.17
C ASN A 55 6.30 -0.34 1.50
N LEU A 56 7.32 -0.40 0.63
CA LEU A 56 8.56 0.35 0.80
C LEU A 56 8.45 1.80 0.32
N LEU A 57 7.82 2.04 -0.84
CA LEU A 57 7.76 3.39 -1.39
C LEU A 57 6.54 4.18 -0.89
N SER A 58 5.68 3.52 -0.13
CA SER A 58 4.39 4.00 0.38
C SER A 58 3.46 4.50 -0.72
N PHE A 59 2.39 5.23 -0.37
CA PHE A 59 1.55 5.90 -1.36
C PHE A 59 2.15 7.18 -1.92
N SER A 60 3.37 7.56 -1.52
CA SER A 60 4.07 8.71 -2.09
C SER A 60 4.24 8.66 -3.61
N ILE A 61 4.44 7.47 -4.17
CA ILE A 61 4.54 7.29 -5.63
C ILE A 61 3.19 7.53 -6.30
N ILE A 62 2.12 7.06 -5.69
CA ILE A 62 0.76 7.31 -6.18
C ILE A 62 0.46 8.80 -6.09
N GLN A 63 0.85 9.45 -4.98
CA GLN A 63 0.66 10.87 -4.79
C GLN A 63 1.42 11.72 -5.82
N SER A 64 2.65 11.36 -6.18
CA SER A 64 3.42 12.08 -7.20
C SER A 64 2.86 11.87 -8.60
N ALA A 65 2.41 10.66 -8.93
CA ALA A 65 1.71 10.35 -10.18
C ALA A 65 0.41 11.16 -10.31
N MET A 66 -0.40 11.20 -9.24
CA MET A 66 -1.65 11.97 -9.17
C MET A 66 -1.43 13.46 -9.44
N LEU A 67 -0.40 14.07 -8.83
CA LEU A 67 -0.09 15.48 -9.04
C LEU A 67 0.32 15.80 -10.48
N LEU A 68 0.94 14.84 -11.16
CA LEU A 68 1.35 14.94 -12.55
C LEU A 68 0.28 14.44 -13.52
N LYS A 69 -0.88 13.99 -13.02
CA LYS A 69 -1.99 13.41 -13.79
C LYS A 69 -1.56 12.22 -14.66
N ILE A 70 -0.63 11.43 -14.16
CA ILE A 70 -0.17 10.21 -14.82
C ILE A 70 -1.04 9.06 -14.31
N PRO A 71 -1.65 8.24 -15.19
CA PRO A 71 -2.47 7.13 -14.76
C PRO A 71 -1.66 6.07 -14.03
N VAL A 72 -2.29 5.42 -13.04
CA VAL A 72 -1.67 4.44 -12.15
C VAL A 72 -2.42 3.11 -12.18
N ILE A 73 -1.67 2.03 -12.45
CA ILE A 73 -2.12 0.66 -12.27
C ILE A 73 -1.43 0.06 -11.05
N GLN A 74 -2.18 -0.60 -10.18
CA GLN A 74 -1.65 -1.25 -8.98
C GLN A 74 -1.88 -2.76 -9.02
N SER A 75 -0.80 -3.54 -9.07
CA SER A 75 -0.88 -4.99 -8.84
C SER A 75 -0.93 -5.32 -7.35
N ILE A 76 -1.94 -6.08 -6.93
CA ILE A 76 -2.12 -6.52 -5.54
C ILE A 76 -1.58 -7.93 -5.37
N TYR A 77 -0.47 -8.04 -4.65
CA TYR A 77 0.18 -9.31 -4.29
C TYR A 77 -0.03 -9.69 -2.83
N ASP A 78 -0.18 -8.69 -1.98
CA ASP A 78 -0.46 -8.84 -0.55
C ASP A 78 -1.53 -7.82 -0.14
N TYR A 79 -2.16 -8.05 1.00
CA TYR A 79 -3.24 -7.20 1.48
C TYR A 79 -2.73 -6.11 2.43
N TRP A 80 -1.45 -5.70 2.37
CA TRP A 80 -0.91 -4.59 3.18
C TRP A 80 -1.75 -3.31 3.02
N TYR A 81 -2.26 -3.10 1.81
CA TYR A 81 -3.18 -2.04 1.45
C TYR A 81 -4.37 -1.99 2.41
N PHE A 82 -5.01 -3.13 2.68
CA PHE A 82 -6.26 -3.20 3.44
C PHE A 82 -6.08 -3.63 4.91
N CYS A 83 -4.96 -4.28 5.20
CA CYS A 83 -4.65 -4.91 6.47
C CYS A 83 -3.18 -4.63 6.86
N PRO A 84 -2.92 -4.04 8.03
CA PRO A 84 -1.55 -3.80 8.47
C PRO A 84 -0.73 -5.08 8.72
N GLY A 85 -1.37 -6.24 8.81
CA GLY A 85 -0.72 -7.55 8.89
C GLY A 85 -0.53 -8.26 7.55
N SER A 86 -0.91 -7.65 6.43
CA SER A 86 -0.76 -8.11 5.03
C SER A 86 -1.46 -9.42 4.63
N ALA A 87 -1.78 -10.32 5.56
CA ALA A 87 -2.42 -11.60 5.28
C ALA A 87 -3.95 -11.52 5.20
N LEU A 88 -4.56 -10.48 5.79
CA LEU A 88 -6.02 -10.34 5.92
C LEU A 88 -6.71 -11.53 6.63
N VAL A 89 -6.01 -12.16 7.59
CA VAL A 89 -6.53 -13.27 8.40
C VAL A 89 -6.66 -12.84 9.87
N THR A 90 -7.75 -13.22 10.52
CA THR A 90 -8.00 -12.96 11.95
C THR A 90 -7.23 -13.95 12.83
N ILE A 91 -7.22 -13.71 14.15
CA ILE A 91 -6.58 -14.63 15.12
C ILE A 91 -7.18 -16.04 15.08
N ASP A 92 -8.46 -16.15 14.73
CA ASP A 92 -9.19 -17.42 14.61
C ASP A 92 -8.99 -18.11 13.26
N GLY A 93 -8.07 -17.64 12.41
CA GLY A 93 -7.80 -18.21 11.10
C GLY A 93 -8.85 -17.89 10.02
N LYS A 94 -9.78 -16.96 10.29
CA LYS A 94 -10.84 -16.57 9.34
C LYS A 94 -10.41 -15.38 8.49
N LEU A 95 -10.97 -15.25 7.28
CA LEU A 95 -10.76 -14.07 6.45
C LEU A 95 -11.35 -12.83 7.14
N CYS A 96 -10.55 -11.76 7.25
CA CYS A 96 -10.98 -10.51 7.86
C CYS A 96 -11.83 -9.68 6.90
N ASP A 97 -12.96 -9.16 7.37
CA ASP A 97 -13.88 -8.32 6.60
C ASP A 97 -14.03 -6.89 7.13
N LYS A 98 -13.33 -6.56 8.21
CA LYS A 98 -13.48 -5.26 8.87
C LYS A 98 -12.60 -4.17 8.27
N PHE A 99 -11.42 -4.53 7.78
CA PHE A 99 -10.38 -3.68 7.16
C PHE A 99 -9.99 -2.41 7.96
N HIS A 100 -8.70 -2.12 8.07
CA HIS A 100 -8.18 -0.95 8.82
C HIS A 100 -8.73 -0.78 10.26
N GLY A 101 -8.28 0.31 10.90
CA GLY A 101 -8.80 0.79 12.17
C GLY A 101 -8.19 0.15 13.41
N ILE A 102 -8.58 0.69 14.56
CA ILE A 102 -8.02 0.33 15.87
C ILE A 102 -8.23 -1.14 16.25
N ARG A 103 -9.25 -1.79 15.67
CA ARG A 103 -9.55 -3.22 15.88
C ARG A 103 -8.39 -4.11 15.44
N CYS A 104 -7.56 -3.67 14.50
CA CYS A 104 -6.37 -4.39 14.09
C CYS A 104 -5.41 -4.66 15.25
N ILE A 105 -5.37 -3.83 16.30
CA ILE A 105 -4.53 -4.04 17.50
C ILE A 105 -4.77 -5.42 18.15
N ARG A 106 -5.99 -5.98 18.01
CA ARG A 106 -6.35 -7.28 18.58
C ARG A 106 -5.91 -8.49 17.74
N CYS A 107 -5.44 -8.28 16.51
CA CYS A 107 -5.01 -9.40 15.65
C CYS A 107 -3.63 -9.92 16.10
N ASN A 108 -3.44 -11.24 16.04
CA ASN A 108 -2.22 -11.92 16.52
C ASN A 108 -0.94 -11.43 15.85
N VAL A 109 -1.05 -10.96 14.60
CA VAL A 109 0.04 -10.32 13.85
C VAL A 109 0.63 -9.14 14.62
N PHE A 110 -0.10 -8.56 15.57
CA PHE A 110 0.33 -7.44 16.43
C PHE A 110 0.86 -7.84 17.82
N ARG A 111 1.03 -9.14 18.14
CA ARG A 111 1.56 -9.56 19.47
C ARG A 111 3.02 -9.21 19.67
N ASP A 112 3.84 -9.28 18.63
CA ASP A 112 5.26 -8.94 18.68
C ASP A 112 5.52 -7.43 18.55
N PHE A 113 4.45 -6.63 18.50
CA PHE A 113 4.55 -5.20 18.29
C PHE A 113 4.64 -4.43 19.60
N ASN A 114 5.73 -3.67 19.72
CA ASN A 114 5.95 -2.71 20.78
C ASN A 114 4.84 -1.65 20.85
N PHE A 115 4.71 -0.99 22.01
CA PHE A 115 3.69 0.04 22.28
C PHE A 115 3.59 1.08 21.15
N LEU A 116 4.73 1.55 20.65
CA LEU A 116 4.81 2.49 19.54
C LEU A 116 4.04 2.00 18.31
N SER A 117 4.18 0.74 17.93
CA SER A 117 3.49 0.19 16.76
C SER A 117 1.98 0.12 16.92
N LYS A 118 1.48 -0.08 18.15
CA LYS A 118 0.04 0.00 18.45
C LYS A 118 -0.48 1.43 18.33
N VAL A 119 0.30 2.41 18.79
CA VAL A 119 0.00 3.84 18.62
C VAL A 119 -0.04 4.22 17.14
N LEU A 120 0.90 3.71 16.32
CA LEU A 120 0.92 3.98 14.88
C LEU A 120 -0.37 3.55 14.18
N LEU A 121 -0.98 2.43 14.59
CA LEU A 121 -2.24 1.96 14.02
C LEU A 121 -3.41 2.94 14.23
N LEU A 122 -3.34 3.82 15.23
CA LEU A 122 -4.35 4.88 15.43
C LEU A 122 -4.40 5.86 14.26
N PHE A 123 -3.28 6.05 13.56
CA PHE A 123 -3.17 6.94 12.41
C PHE A 123 -3.48 6.26 11.07
N ARG A 124 -3.77 4.95 11.09
CA ARG A 124 -4.09 4.18 9.89
C ARG A 124 -5.57 4.33 9.51
N TRP A 125 -5.95 5.56 9.21
CA TRP A 125 -7.34 5.91 8.95
C TRP A 125 -7.82 5.40 7.61
N LYS A 126 -8.98 4.75 7.58
CA LYS A 126 -9.57 4.20 6.36
C LYS A 126 -9.74 5.26 5.26
N TRP A 127 -10.20 6.46 5.61
CA TRP A 127 -10.45 7.54 4.66
C TRP A 127 -9.20 7.97 3.86
N LEU A 128 -8.01 7.88 4.47
CA LEU A 128 -6.76 8.19 3.81
C LEU A 128 -6.44 7.15 2.72
N PHE A 129 -6.64 5.87 3.03
CA PHE A 129 -6.46 4.80 2.06
C PHE A 129 -7.52 4.88 0.95
N ASP A 130 -8.78 5.14 1.31
CA ASP A 130 -9.88 5.37 0.36
C ASP A 130 -9.59 6.54 -0.58
N TYR A 131 -8.91 7.59 -0.10
CA TYR A 131 -8.47 8.70 -0.95
C TYR A 131 -7.48 8.23 -2.03
N TYR A 132 -6.46 7.47 -1.67
CA TYR A 132 -5.52 6.95 -2.67
C TYR A 132 -6.15 5.94 -3.63
N TYR A 133 -6.99 5.03 -3.14
CA TYR A 133 -7.64 4.03 -3.99
C TYR A 133 -8.58 4.62 -5.03
N ARG A 134 -9.27 5.71 -4.71
CA ARG A 134 -10.12 6.41 -5.67
C ARG A 134 -9.32 6.96 -6.86
N ASN A 135 -8.06 7.31 -6.63
CA ASN A 135 -7.16 7.89 -7.63
C ASN A 135 -6.30 6.85 -8.37
N ILE A 136 -6.43 5.56 -8.06
CA ILE A 136 -5.83 4.48 -8.85
C ILE A 136 -6.80 4.17 -10.00
N ASP A 137 -6.28 4.09 -11.22
CA ASP A 137 -7.09 3.89 -12.42
C ASP A 137 -7.51 2.44 -12.59
N ALA A 138 -6.60 1.50 -12.30
CA ALA A 138 -6.92 0.08 -12.30
C ALA A 138 -6.12 -0.73 -11.27
N PHE A 139 -6.73 -1.79 -10.78
CA PHE A 139 -6.11 -2.80 -9.95
C PHE A 139 -5.94 -4.09 -10.73
N VAL A 140 -4.79 -4.74 -10.60
CA VAL A 140 -4.53 -6.05 -11.16
C VAL A 140 -4.40 -7.05 -10.03
N VAL A 141 -5.22 -8.10 -10.04
CA VAL A 141 -5.21 -9.17 -9.04
C VAL A 141 -4.93 -10.53 -9.69
N LEU A 142 -4.43 -11.48 -8.91
CA LEU A 142 -4.04 -12.80 -9.42
C LEU A 142 -5.15 -13.86 -9.35
N SER A 143 -6.31 -13.54 -8.75
CA SER A 143 -7.41 -14.48 -8.57
C SER A 143 -8.76 -13.78 -8.42
N LYS A 144 -9.85 -14.50 -8.71
CA LYS A 144 -11.22 -14.05 -8.42
C LYS A 144 -11.45 -13.82 -6.92
N SER A 145 -10.85 -14.65 -6.06
CA SER A 145 -10.94 -14.47 -4.60
C SER A 145 -10.37 -13.14 -4.15
N SER A 146 -9.21 -12.73 -4.71
CA SER A 146 -8.63 -11.42 -4.47
C SER A 146 -9.51 -10.30 -5.01
N ALA A 147 -10.10 -10.46 -6.20
CA ALA A 147 -11.06 -9.49 -6.75
C ALA A 147 -12.24 -9.27 -5.80
N ASN A 148 -12.82 -10.35 -5.28
CA ASN A 148 -13.94 -10.28 -4.34
C ASN A 148 -13.56 -9.58 -3.03
N ILE A 149 -12.31 -9.73 -2.55
CA ILE A 149 -11.82 -9.01 -1.38
C ILE A 149 -11.78 -7.50 -1.64
N LEU A 150 -11.27 -7.08 -2.80
CA LEU A 150 -11.23 -5.68 -3.21
C LEU A 150 -12.65 -5.10 -3.39
N ALA A 151 -13.55 -5.85 -4.01
CA ALA A 151 -14.96 -5.46 -4.14
C ALA A 151 -15.64 -5.32 -2.77
N LYS A 152 -15.42 -6.28 -1.86
CA LYS A 152 -15.93 -6.24 -0.48
C LYS A 152 -15.38 -5.06 0.33
N TYR A 153 -14.17 -4.62 0.04
CA TYR A 153 -13.61 -3.40 0.62
C TYR A 153 -14.36 -2.13 0.16
N GLY A 154 -14.91 -2.15 -1.05
CA GLY A 154 -15.60 -1.02 -1.70
C GLY A 154 -14.85 -0.44 -2.91
N ILE A 155 -13.89 -1.17 -3.49
CA ILE A 155 -13.29 -0.77 -4.77
C ILE A 155 -14.26 -1.10 -5.90
N ASP A 156 -14.43 -0.16 -6.84
CA ASP A 156 -15.28 -0.35 -8.03
C ASP A 156 -14.78 -1.56 -8.84
N GLU A 157 -15.67 -2.53 -9.07
CA GLU A 157 -15.39 -3.74 -9.84
C GLU A 157 -14.88 -3.43 -11.25
N LYS A 158 -15.30 -2.31 -11.85
CA LYS A 158 -14.81 -1.88 -13.17
C LYS A 158 -13.31 -1.58 -13.20
N LYS A 159 -12.73 -1.24 -12.05
CA LYS A 159 -11.29 -1.01 -11.91
C LYS A 159 -10.52 -2.30 -11.64
N ILE A 160 -11.18 -3.41 -11.29
CA ILE A 160 -10.54 -4.65 -10.86
C ILE A 160 -10.36 -5.59 -12.04
N ASN A 161 -9.11 -5.89 -12.38
CA ASN A 161 -8.75 -6.76 -13.49
C ASN A 161 -8.08 -8.03 -12.93
N VAL A 162 -8.65 -9.20 -13.22
CA VAL A 162 -8.04 -10.48 -12.87
C VAL A 162 -7.05 -10.85 -13.97
N SER A 163 -5.77 -10.85 -13.65
CA SER A 163 -4.74 -11.28 -14.60
C SER A 163 -4.80 -12.81 -14.76
N PRO A 164 -4.96 -13.33 -15.98
CA PRO A 164 -4.74 -14.75 -16.23
C PRO A 164 -3.28 -15.05 -15.94
N GLN A 165 -3.01 -15.94 -14.99
CA GLN A 165 -1.64 -16.39 -14.77
C GLN A 165 -1.21 -17.14 -16.03
N ALA A 166 -0.33 -16.52 -16.80
CA ALA A 166 0.26 -17.13 -17.99
C ALA A 166 1.23 -18.22 -17.52
N PHE A 167 0.70 -19.44 -17.38
CA PHE A 167 1.50 -20.65 -17.43
C PHE A 167 1.36 -21.22 -18.85
N PRO A 168 2.45 -21.54 -19.56
CA PRO A 168 2.38 -22.41 -20.73
C PRO A 168 1.90 -23.82 -20.33
#